data_AF-A0A2G9V5Z5-F1
#
_entry.id   AF-A0A2G9V5Z5-F1
#
_cell.length_a   1.000
_cell.length_b   1.000
_cell.length_c   1.000
_cell.angle_alpha   90.00
_cell.angle_beta   90.00
_cell.angle_gamma   90.00
#
_symmetry.space_group_name_H-M   'P 1'
#
loop_
_entity.id
_entity.type
_entity.pdbx_description
1 polymer ?
#
loop_
_entity_poly.entity_id
_entity_poly.type
_entity_poly.pdbx_seq_one_letter_code
_entity_poly.pdbx_strand_id
1 'polypeptide(L)'
;MWFILVVMVFFPADAKSDEQSQEEYILPGWMETVFKRLHKPYNAFLRWDGALAAEALEEAMSTFRAEDIDLRIRAQREFSTEENRTLRPTSMVTMTLKSYLLENAQKLKRLPEGTNYGCGGIFNTKGGDNLMSVTCLYYYFFL
;
A
#
# COMPACT_ATOMS: atom_id res chain seq x y z
N MET A 1 18.43 3.42 72.73
CA MET A 1 17.52 2.35 72.27
C MET A 1 16.19 3.01 71.94
N TRP A 2 15.58 3.02 70.76
CA TRP A 2 15.77 2.40 69.44
C TRP A 2 15.19 3.39 68.42
N PHE A 3 15.86 3.61 67.28
CA PHE A 3 15.29 4.27 66.10
C PHE A 3 14.44 3.24 65.34
N ILE A 4 13.25 3.63 64.86
CA ILE A 4 12.60 2.94 63.74
C ILE A 4 12.34 3.97 62.65
N LEU A 5 13.22 3.95 61.65
CA LEU A 5 13.02 4.50 60.31
C LEU A 5 11.99 3.64 59.59
N VAL A 6 10.88 4.24 59.13
CA VAL A 6 10.04 3.62 58.10
C VAL A 6 10.37 4.31 56.79
N VAL A 7 11.23 3.66 56.00
CA VAL A 7 11.50 4.01 54.60
C VAL A 7 10.35 3.43 53.79
N MET A 8 9.37 4.24 53.41
CA MET A 8 8.46 3.86 52.32
C MET A 8 9.20 4.11 51.01
N VAL A 9 9.61 2.99 50.42
CA VAL A 9 10.31 2.90 49.15
C VAL A 9 9.40 3.47 48.05
N PHE A 10 9.86 4.55 47.42
CA PHE A 10 9.35 4.99 46.13
C PHE A 10 9.63 3.86 45.13
N PHE A 11 8.58 3.15 44.70
CA PHE A 11 8.63 2.37 43.48
C PHE A 11 8.31 3.33 42.33
N PRO A 12 9.27 3.75 41.49
CA PRO A 12 8.90 4.26 40.18
C PRO A 12 8.23 3.10 39.46
N ALA A 13 6.95 3.28 39.12
CA ALA A 13 6.30 2.44 38.14
C ALA A 13 7.00 2.70 36.80
N ASP A 14 8.06 1.95 36.53
CA ASP A 14 8.59 1.78 35.18
C ASP A 14 7.52 1.03 34.37
N ALA A 15 6.53 1.78 33.92
CA ALA A 15 5.70 1.39 32.80
C ALA A 15 6.63 1.31 31.59
N LYS A 16 7.22 0.13 31.38
CA LYS A 16 7.72 -0.27 30.07
C LYS A 16 6.54 -0.20 29.12
N SER A 17 6.42 0.92 28.41
CA SER A 17 5.74 0.95 27.13
C SER A 17 6.53 0.02 26.21
N ASP A 18 6.09 -1.23 26.11
CA ASP A 18 6.36 -2.03 24.93
C ASP A 18 5.60 -1.37 23.78
N GLU A 19 6.24 -0.35 23.21
CA GLU A 19 5.92 0.15 21.88
C GLU A 19 6.33 -0.95 20.91
N GLN A 20 5.47 -1.97 20.79
CA GLN A 20 5.55 -2.95 19.72
C GLN A 20 5.35 -2.17 18.43
N SER A 21 6.45 -1.83 17.78
CA SER A 21 6.51 -1.14 16.49
C SER A 21 5.74 -1.96 15.46
N GLN A 22 4.46 -1.66 15.28
CA GLN A 22 3.62 -2.25 14.26
C GLN A 22 3.96 -1.60 12.91
N GLU A 23 4.46 -2.42 12.00
CA GLU A 23 5.19 -2.00 10.81
C GLU A 23 4.20 -1.70 9.67
N GLU A 24 4.24 -0.46 9.19
CA GLU A 24 3.62 -0.08 7.92
C GLU A 24 4.67 -0.25 6.84
N TYR A 25 4.43 -1.16 5.91
CA TYR A 25 5.41 -1.52 4.88
C TYR A 25 5.01 -0.90 3.54
N ILE A 26 5.87 -0.02 3.03
CA ILE A 26 5.76 0.52 1.66
C ILE A 26 6.15 -0.58 0.67
N LEU A 27 5.28 -0.82 -0.32
CA LEU A 27 5.59 -1.77 -1.38
C LEU A 27 6.84 -1.29 -2.15
N PRO A 28 7.91 -2.09 -2.23
CA PRO A 28 9.20 -1.68 -2.75
C PRO A 28 9.16 -1.53 -4.27
N GLY A 29 10.06 -0.69 -4.81
CA GLY A 29 10.12 -0.38 -6.24
C GLY A 29 10.28 -1.59 -7.17
N TRP A 30 10.84 -2.72 -6.70
CA TRP A 30 10.92 -3.95 -7.50
C TRP A 30 9.54 -4.54 -7.86
N MET A 31 8.49 -4.14 -7.14
CA MET A 31 7.10 -4.51 -7.46
C MET A 31 6.59 -3.90 -8.76
N GLU A 32 7.29 -2.92 -9.34
CA GLU A 32 7.05 -2.41 -10.70
C GLU A 32 6.85 -3.55 -11.70
N THR A 33 7.68 -4.60 -11.63
CA THR A 33 7.60 -5.75 -12.54
C THR A 33 6.30 -6.54 -12.39
N VAL A 34 5.73 -6.58 -11.18
CA VAL A 34 4.43 -7.20 -10.89
C VAL A 34 3.31 -6.33 -11.46
N PHE A 35 3.35 -5.02 -11.20
CA PHE A 35 2.36 -4.08 -11.76
C PHE A 35 2.36 -4.14 -13.29
N LYS A 36 3.52 -4.03 -13.94
CA LYS A 36 3.65 -4.17 -15.40
C LYS A 36 3.03 -5.45 -15.93
N ARG A 37 3.27 -6.58 -15.25
CA ARG A 37 2.72 -7.87 -15.64
C ARG A 37 1.20 -7.92 -15.54
N LEU A 38 0.62 -7.34 -14.48
CA LEU A 38 -0.83 -7.33 -14.25
C LEU A 38 -1.58 -6.46 -15.26
N HIS A 39 -0.97 -5.37 -15.73
CA HIS A 39 -1.60 -4.43 -16.66
C HIS A 39 -1.51 -4.86 -18.13
N LYS A 40 -0.46 -5.61 -18.50
CA LYS A 40 -0.18 -6.04 -19.88
C LYS A 40 -1.37 -6.68 -20.61
N PRO A 41 -2.21 -7.54 -19.99
CA PRO A 41 -3.38 -8.12 -20.66
C PRO A 41 -4.48 -7.12 -21.01
N TYR A 42 -4.52 -5.95 -20.37
CA TYR A 42 -5.54 -4.94 -20.57
C TYR A 42 -5.09 -3.90 -21.59
N ASN A 43 -3.84 -3.46 -21.52
CA ASN A 43 -3.26 -2.52 -22.48
C ASN A 43 -1.74 -2.69 -22.52
N ALA A 44 -1.22 -3.12 -23.68
CA ALA A 44 0.20 -3.39 -23.88
C ALA A 44 1.04 -2.13 -24.13
N PHE A 45 0.41 -0.99 -24.35
CA PHE A 45 1.04 0.28 -24.73
C PHE A 45 1.21 1.26 -23.57
N LEU A 46 0.85 0.84 -22.35
CA LEU A 46 1.03 1.64 -21.15
C LEU A 46 2.52 1.84 -20.84
N ARG A 47 2.90 3.07 -20.51
CA ARG A 47 4.26 3.46 -20.17
C ARG A 47 4.38 3.69 -18.67
N TRP A 48 5.28 2.95 -18.04
CA TRP A 48 5.52 3.15 -16.61
C TRP A 48 6.16 4.50 -16.35
N ASP A 49 5.62 5.21 -15.37
CA ASP A 49 6.10 6.51 -14.89
C ASP A 49 6.36 6.42 -13.38
N GLY A 50 7.61 6.66 -13.00
CA GLY A 50 8.05 6.58 -11.61
C GLY A 50 7.54 7.72 -10.72
N ALA A 51 7.27 8.90 -11.29
CA ALA A 51 6.71 10.02 -10.54
C ALA A 51 5.24 9.75 -10.22
N LEU A 52 4.46 9.28 -11.20
CA LEU A 52 3.09 8.80 -10.98
C LEU A 52 3.03 7.65 -9.98
N ALA A 53 4.03 6.77 -9.95
CA ALA A 53 4.09 5.69 -8.97
C ALA A 53 4.34 6.20 -7.54
N ALA A 54 5.14 7.27 -7.39
CA ALA A 54 5.33 7.94 -6.10
C ALA A 54 4.06 8.64 -5.63
N GLU A 55 3.36 9.36 -6.52
CA GLU A 55 2.06 9.97 -6.20
C GLU A 55 1.00 8.93 -5.86
N ALA A 56 0.98 7.80 -6.58
CA ALA A 56 0.09 6.69 -6.29
C ALA A 56 0.37 6.08 -4.90
N LEU A 57 1.63 6.04 -4.47
CA LEU A 57 1.99 5.61 -3.13
C LEU A 57 1.47 6.60 -2.08
N GLU A 58 1.71 7.90 -2.25
CA GLU A 58 1.20 8.93 -1.33
C GLU A 58 -0.33 8.89 -1.20
N GLU A 59 -1.01 8.66 -2.32
CA GLU A 59 -2.46 8.50 -2.38
C GLU A 59 -2.94 7.18 -1.75
N ALA A 60 -2.13 6.12 -1.76
CA ALA A 60 -2.43 4.88 -1.03
C ALA A 60 -2.25 5.01 0.49
N MET A 61 -1.41 5.94 0.94
CA MET A 61 -1.09 6.17 2.36
C MET A 61 -2.05 7.12 3.08
N SER A 62 -2.74 8.00 2.34
CA SER A 62 -3.43 9.13 2.95
C SER A 62 -4.72 9.50 2.23
N THR A 63 -5.38 10.57 2.69
CA THR A 63 -6.51 11.18 1.97
C THR A 63 -6.08 12.08 0.83
N PHE A 64 -4.76 12.23 0.59
CA PHE A 64 -4.21 12.92 -0.57
C PHE A 64 -4.80 12.35 -1.87
N ARG A 65 -4.88 13.20 -2.89
CA ARG A 65 -5.38 12.83 -4.19
C ARG A 65 -4.56 13.54 -5.25
N ALA A 66 -3.89 12.75 -6.08
CA ALA A 66 -3.14 13.30 -7.20
C ALA A 66 -4.08 14.08 -8.15
N GLU A 67 -3.62 15.25 -8.56
CA GLU A 67 -4.34 16.12 -9.49
C GLU A 67 -4.09 15.69 -10.94
N ASP A 68 -4.93 16.13 -11.88
CA ASP A 68 -4.77 15.88 -13.32
C ASP A 68 -4.65 14.41 -13.74
N ILE A 69 -5.34 13.51 -13.02
CA ILE A 69 -5.38 12.07 -13.33
C ILE A 69 -6.66 11.70 -14.10
N ASP A 70 -6.51 11.12 -15.28
CA ASP A 70 -7.62 10.69 -16.15
C ASP A 70 -8.34 9.44 -15.64
N LEU A 71 -7.58 8.46 -15.16
CA LEU A 71 -8.13 7.23 -14.58
C LEU A 71 -7.39 6.89 -13.29
N ARG A 72 -8.17 6.44 -12.31
CA ARG A 72 -7.69 6.05 -11.00
C ARG A 72 -8.32 4.73 -10.60
N ILE A 73 -7.50 3.82 -10.14
CA ILE A 73 -7.94 2.53 -9.59
C ILE A 73 -7.35 2.43 -8.19
N ARG A 74 -8.21 2.44 -7.18
CA ARG A 74 -7.85 2.17 -5.78
C ARG A 74 -8.38 0.80 -5.41
N ALA A 75 -7.51 -0.03 -4.86
CA ALA A 75 -7.81 -1.39 -4.46
C ALA A 75 -7.39 -1.59 -3.01
N GLN A 76 -8.26 -2.22 -2.23
CA GLN A 76 -7.97 -2.56 -0.85
C GLN A 76 -8.34 -4.01 -0.60
N ARG A 77 -7.56 -4.68 0.24
CA ARG A 77 -7.85 -6.04 0.67
C ARG A 77 -7.27 -6.31 2.04
N GLU A 78 -8.11 -6.81 2.92
CA GLU A 78 -7.70 -7.39 4.19
C GLU A 78 -7.23 -8.82 3.99
N PHE A 79 -6.17 -9.18 4.70
CA PHE A 79 -5.63 -10.52 4.76
C PHE A 79 -5.80 -11.10 6.17
N SER A 80 -6.11 -12.38 6.26
CA SER A 80 -6.01 -13.07 7.54
C SER A 80 -4.56 -13.15 8.00
N THR A 81 -4.34 -13.33 9.30
CA THR A 81 -2.99 -13.54 9.87
C THR A 81 -2.29 -14.76 9.23
N GLU A 82 -3.05 -15.79 8.86
CA GLU A 82 -2.53 -16.97 8.16
C GLU A 82 -2.07 -16.62 6.73
N GLU A 83 -2.88 -15.89 5.97
CA GLU A 83 -2.53 -15.42 4.64
C GLU A 83 -1.29 -14.51 4.66
N ASN A 84 -1.20 -13.58 5.60
CA ASN A 84 -0.02 -12.70 5.76
C ASN A 84 1.27 -13.51 5.97
N ARG A 85 1.20 -14.59 6.77
CA ARG A 85 2.37 -15.46 7.04
C ARG A 85 2.75 -16.38 5.87
N THR A 86 1.79 -16.76 5.03
CA THR A 86 1.98 -17.80 4.01
C THR A 86 2.12 -17.26 2.60
N LEU A 87 1.46 -16.14 2.29
CA LEU A 87 1.48 -15.54 0.96
C LEU A 87 2.73 -14.69 0.76
N ARG A 88 3.26 -14.76 -0.45
CA ARG A 88 4.32 -13.84 -0.87
C ARG A 88 3.72 -12.45 -1.13
N PRO A 89 4.47 -11.36 -0.91
CA PRO A 89 3.99 -10.01 -1.20
C PRO A 89 3.46 -9.83 -2.63
N THR A 90 4.08 -10.49 -3.61
CA THR A 90 3.63 -10.48 -5.01
C THR A 90 2.24 -11.09 -5.21
N SER A 91 1.94 -12.17 -4.48
CA SER A 91 0.62 -12.81 -4.49
C SER A 91 -0.42 -11.90 -3.86
N MET A 92 -0.08 -11.26 -2.73
CA MET A 92 -0.97 -10.34 -2.04
C MET A 92 -1.33 -9.13 -2.92
N VAL A 93 -0.34 -8.51 -3.58
CA VAL A 93 -0.60 -7.43 -4.54
C VAL A 93 -1.47 -7.91 -5.70
N THR A 94 -1.19 -9.08 -6.25
CA THR A 94 -1.99 -9.67 -7.33
C THR A 94 -3.44 -9.89 -6.88
N MET A 95 -3.66 -10.44 -5.70
CA MET A 95 -4.99 -10.71 -5.14
C MET A 95 -5.76 -9.43 -4.80
N THR A 96 -5.04 -8.38 -4.38
CA THR A 96 -5.63 -7.08 -4.08
C THR A 96 -6.06 -6.37 -5.37
N LEU A 97 -5.22 -6.37 -6.40
CA LEU A 97 -5.41 -5.51 -7.57
C LEU A 97 -6.22 -6.17 -8.71
N LYS A 98 -6.19 -7.51 -8.84
CA LYS A 98 -6.72 -8.21 -10.03
C LYS A 98 -8.22 -8.01 -10.26
N SER A 99 -9.06 -8.04 -9.24
CA SER A 99 -10.51 -7.81 -9.39
C SER A 99 -10.80 -6.40 -9.88
N TYR A 100 -10.14 -5.40 -9.28
CA TYR A 100 -10.29 -4.00 -9.64
C TYR A 100 -9.83 -3.69 -11.08
N LEU A 101 -8.76 -4.34 -11.56
CA LEU A 101 -8.36 -4.25 -12.96
C LEU A 101 -9.38 -4.91 -13.90
N LEU A 102 -9.96 -6.04 -13.49
CA LEU A 102 -10.98 -6.71 -14.27
C LEU A 102 -12.26 -5.86 -14.38
N GLU A 103 -12.70 -5.25 -13.30
CA GLU A 103 -13.84 -4.33 -13.27
C GLU A 103 -13.62 -3.10 -14.16
N ASN A 104 -12.38 -2.61 -14.25
CA ASN A 104 -12.01 -1.48 -15.09
C ASN A 104 -11.43 -1.90 -16.45
N ALA A 105 -11.53 -3.18 -16.83
CA ALA A 105 -10.87 -3.73 -18.02
C ALA A 105 -11.23 -2.98 -19.30
N GLN A 106 -12.49 -2.60 -19.47
CA GLN A 106 -12.94 -1.85 -20.65
C GLN A 106 -12.36 -0.43 -20.70
N LYS A 107 -12.21 0.23 -19.55
CA LYS A 107 -11.58 1.56 -19.48
C LYS A 107 -10.09 1.44 -19.83
N LEU A 108 -9.40 0.48 -19.21
CA LEU A 108 -7.98 0.23 -19.44
C LEU A 108 -7.67 -0.09 -20.92
N LYS A 109 -8.50 -0.91 -21.56
CA LYS A 109 -8.37 -1.25 -22.99
C LYS A 109 -8.54 -0.05 -23.93
N ARG A 110 -9.28 0.97 -23.50
CA ARG A 110 -9.58 2.17 -24.30
C ARG A 110 -8.61 3.32 -24.05
N LEU A 111 -7.70 3.18 -23.08
CA LEU A 111 -6.67 4.18 -22.84
C LEU A 111 -5.82 4.36 -24.11
N PRO A 112 -5.51 5.61 -24.50
CA PRO A 112 -4.69 5.89 -25.67
C PRO A 112 -3.33 5.18 -25.60
N GLU A 113 -2.78 4.85 -26.78
CA GLU A 113 -1.41 4.39 -26.88
C GLU A 113 -0.45 5.44 -26.30
N GLY A 114 0.53 4.99 -25.52
CA GLY A 114 1.49 5.87 -24.86
C GLY A 114 1.01 6.49 -23.53
N THR A 115 -0.19 6.15 -23.04
CA THR A 115 -0.67 6.54 -21.71
C THR A 115 0.38 6.21 -20.63
N ASN A 116 0.72 7.19 -19.79
CA ASN A 116 1.59 7.00 -18.65
C ASN A 116 0.80 6.42 -17.47
N TYR A 117 1.42 5.54 -16.70
CA TYR A 117 0.82 5.01 -15.49
C TYR A 117 1.86 4.70 -14.42
N GLY A 118 1.43 4.79 -13.17
CA GLY A 118 2.22 4.41 -12.01
C GLY A 118 1.33 3.79 -10.95
N CYS A 119 1.87 2.80 -10.22
CA CYS A 119 1.17 2.18 -9.10
C CYS A 119 2.05 2.20 -7.85
N GLY A 120 1.42 2.43 -6.71
CA GLY A 120 2.05 2.43 -5.40
C GLY A 120 1.11 1.81 -4.39
N GLY A 121 1.65 1.36 -3.25
CA GLY A 121 0.81 0.80 -2.21
C GLY A 121 1.54 0.58 -0.91
N ILE A 122 0.75 0.33 0.11
CA ILE A 122 1.19 0.01 1.46
C ILE A 122 0.53 -1.25 1.95
N PHE A 123 1.22 -1.91 2.87
CA PHE A 123 0.66 -2.97 3.66
C PHE A 123 0.72 -2.55 5.13
N ASN A 124 -0.46 -2.27 5.68
CA ASN A 124 -0.62 -1.93 7.07
C ASN A 124 -0.82 -3.23 7.86
N THR A 125 -0.10 -3.37 8.97
CA THR A 125 -0.29 -4.46 9.95
C THR A 125 -0.60 -3.93 11.36
N LYS A 126 -0.83 -2.61 11.49
CA LYS A 126 -1.15 -1.94 12.74
C LYS A 126 -2.54 -2.36 13.23
N GLY A 127 -2.67 -2.50 14.55
CA GLY A 127 -3.94 -2.86 15.20
C GLY A 127 -4.41 -4.29 14.97
N GLY A 128 -3.65 -5.12 14.24
CA GLY A 128 -4.08 -6.47 13.82
C GLY A 128 -4.77 -6.50 12.46
N ASP A 129 -4.96 -5.33 11.83
CA ASP A 129 -5.53 -5.21 10.50
C ASP A 129 -4.43 -5.45 9.47
N ASN A 130 -4.42 -6.61 8.80
CA ASN A 130 -3.48 -6.87 7.69
C ASN A 130 -4.06 -6.30 6.39
N LEU A 131 -4.15 -4.97 6.29
CA LEU A 131 -4.79 -4.28 5.17
C LEU A 131 -3.76 -3.87 4.12
N MET A 132 -3.90 -4.39 2.91
CA MET A 132 -3.18 -3.90 1.74
C MET A 132 -3.99 -2.83 1.03
N SER A 133 -3.36 -1.68 0.76
CA SER A 133 -3.91 -0.61 -0.08
C SER A 133 -3.00 -0.39 -1.28
N VAL A 134 -3.56 -0.44 -2.48
CA VAL A 134 -2.85 -0.22 -3.75
C VAL A 134 -3.61 0.80 -4.56
N THR A 135 -2.90 1.80 -5.05
CA THR A 135 -3.43 2.80 -5.98
C THR A 135 -2.66 2.71 -7.29
N CYS A 136 -3.38 2.82 -8.40
CA CYS A 136 -2.81 2.98 -9.73
C CYS A 136 -3.43 4.23 -10.38
N LEU A 137 -2.56 5.09 -10.92
CA LEU A 137 -2.90 6.34 -11.58
C LEU A 137 -2.51 6.25 -13.04
N TYR A 138 -3.33 6.84 -13.91
CA TYR A 138 -3.13 6.86 -15.35
C TYR A 138 -3.36 8.28 -15.86
N TYR A 139 -2.41 8.76 -16.64
CA TYR A 139 -2.43 10.07 -17.25
C TYR A 139 -2.10 9.98 -18.74
N TYR A 140 -2.93 10.59 -19.57
CA TYR A 140 -2.68 10.73 -21.00
C TYR A 140 -2.93 12.18 -21.42
N PHE A 141 -1.99 12.72 -22.20
CA PHE A 141 -2.17 14.03 -22.79
C PHE A 141 -2.70 13.86 -24.22
N PHE A 142 -3.86 14.44 -24.50
CA PHE A 142 -4.34 14.61 -25.87
C PHE A 142 -3.67 15.86 -26.46
N LEU A 143 -2.76 15.66 -27.43
CA LEU A 143 -2.27 16.73 -28.30
C LEU A 143 -3.32 17.10 -29.35
#